data_AF-A0A014MCA9-F1
#
_entry.id   AF-A0A014MCA9-F1
#
_cell.length_a   1.000
_cell.length_b   1.000
_cell.length_c   1.000
_cell.angle_alpha   90.00
_cell.angle_beta   90.00
_cell.angle_gamma   90.00
#
_symmetry.space_group_name_H-M   'P 1'
#
loop_
_entity.id
_entity.type
_entity.pdbx_description
1 polymer ?
#
loop_
_entity_poly.entity_id
_entity_poly.type
_entity_poly.pdbx_seq_one_letter_code
_entity_poly.pdbx_strand_id
1 'polypeptide(L)' 'MATKDANDGPRKGQQDFSALDDDFIRVLEDLIDALLSNGTLRLTDLPPQALEKLNRRKQVRERLRNSLDLLPDDDGLI' A
#
# COMPACT_ATOMS: atom_id res chain seq x y z
N MET A 1 -10.42 42.21 19.48
CA MET A 1 -9.58 42.08 18.27
C MET A 1 -8.24 41.50 18.67
N ALA A 2 -7.97 40.23 18.35
CA ALA A 2 -6.63 39.63 18.37
C ALA A 2 -6.67 38.36 17.49
N THR A 3 -6.29 38.56 16.23
CA THR A 3 -5.68 37.63 15.26
C THR A 3 -6.11 36.16 15.30
N LYS A 4 -7.13 35.87 14.47
CA LYS A 4 -7.21 34.64 13.68
C LYS A 4 -6.27 34.80 12.47
N ASP A 5 -5.79 33.69 11.91
CA ASP A 5 -4.94 33.56 10.71
C ASP A 5 -3.42 33.63 11.01
N ALA A 6 -2.54 32.71 10.59
CA ALA A 6 -2.65 31.62 9.63
C ALA A 6 -1.59 30.53 9.96
N ASN A 7 -2.06 29.31 10.21
CA ASN A 7 -1.27 28.09 10.24
C ASN A 7 -1.70 27.25 9.03
N ASP A 8 -1.09 27.42 7.86
CA ASP A 8 -1.21 26.44 6.78
C ASP A 8 -0.03 26.46 5.79
N GLY A 9 0.77 25.39 5.84
CA GLY A 9 1.97 25.14 5.04
C GLY A 9 2.99 24.40 5.92
N PRO A 10 3.42 23.14 5.63
CA PRO A 10 3.57 22.47 4.34
C PRO A 10 2.84 21.09 4.27
N ARG A 11 1.57 21.02 4.68
CA ARG A 11 0.87 19.72 4.83
C ARG A 11 0.44 19.08 3.50
N LYS A 12 0.15 19.88 2.46
CA LYS A 12 -0.28 19.36 1.15
C LYS A 12 0.81 18.57 0.43
N GLY A 13 2.01 19.14 0.29
CA GLY A 13 3.11 18.47 -0.41
C GLY A 13 3.46 17.11 0.20
N GLN A 14 3.53 17.01 1.54
CA GLN A 14 3.80 15.73 2.22
C GLN A 14 2.69 14.69 2.03
N GLN A 15 1.43 15.12 1.94
CA GLN A 15 0.29 14.23 1.68
C GLN A 15 0.30 13.71 0.24
N ASP A 16 0.64 14.57 -0.72
CA ASP A 16 0.75 14.19 -2.13
C ASP A 16 1.88 13.17 -2.35
N PHE A 17 3.04 13.36 -1.69
CA PHE A 17 4.15 12.38 -1.73
C PHE A 17 3.75 11.05 -1.10
N SER A 18 3.08 11.07 0.06
CA SER A 18 2.64 9.82 0.73
C SER A 18 1.64 9.03 -0.12
N ALA A 19 0.74 9.71 -0.83
CA ALA A 19 -0.21 9.05 -1.72
C ALA A 19 0.50 8.42 -2.94
N LEU A 20 1.44 9.15 -3.55
CA LEU A 20 2.25 8.63 -4.65
C LEU A 20 3.09 7.42 -4.22
N ASP A 21 3.69 7.47 -3.02
CA ASP A 21 4.47 6.37 -2.46
C ASP A 21 3.60 5.13 -2.24
N ASP A 22 2.37 5.30 -1.75
CA ASP A 22 1.41 4.21 -1.52
C ASP A 22 0.91 3.54 -2.79
N ASP A 23 0.74 4.30 -3.87
CA ASP A 23 0.41 3.74 -5.19
C ASP A 23 1.62 3.06 -5.83
N PHE A 24 2.80 3.70 -5.76
CA PHE A 24 4.03 3.16 -6.36
C PHE A 24 4.42 1.81 -5.76
N ILE A 25 4.29 1.66 -4.44
CA ILE A 25 4.66 0.43 -3.77
C ILE A 25 3.68 -0.73 -4.03
N ARG A 26 2.42 -0.46 -4.42
CA ARG A 26 1.50 -1.51 -4.93
C ARG A 26 1.98 -2.03 -6.28
N VAL A 27 2.37 -1.12 -7.17
CA VAL A 27 2.96 -1.47 -8.47
C VAL A 27 4.25 -2.27 -8.29
N LEU A 28 5.09 -1.88 -7.32
CA LEU A 28 6.31 -2.62 -6.99
C LEU A 28 6.00 -4.04 -6.51
N GLU A 29 4.98 -4.23 -5.66
CA GLU A 29 4.55 -5.55 -5.20
C GLU A 29 4.08 -6.43 -6.36
N ASP A 30 3.25 -5.90 -7.26
CA ASP A 30 2.75 -6.64 -8.42
C ASP A 30 3.88 -6.95 -9.43
N LEU A 31 4.86 -6.05 -9.60
CA LEU A 31 6.05 -6.30 -10.41
C LEU A 31 6.91 -7.41 -9.81
N ILE A 32 7.14 -7.40 -8.50
CA ILE A 32 7.86 -8.47 -7.81
C ILE A 32 7.13 -9.80 -7.99
N ASP A 33 5.81 -9.82 -7.84
CA ASP A 33 4.99 -11.02 -8.04
C ASP A 33 5.05 -11.53 -9.49
N ALA A 34 5.03 -10.65 -10.48
CA ALA A 34 5.19 -11.01 -11.89
C ALA A 34 6.58 -11.60 -12.18
N LEU A 35 7.64 -11.02 -11.61
CA LEU A 35 9.02 -11.49 -11.75
C LEU A 35 9.29 -12.80 -11.00
N LEU A 36 8.61 -13.03 -9.87
CA LEU A 36 8.64 -14.31 -9.18
C LEU A 36 7.91 -15.38 -10.00
N SER A 37 6.74 -15.04 -10.54
CA SER A 37 5.89 -15.96 -11.31
C SER A 37 6.52 -16.38 -12.64
N ASN A 38 7.24 -15.47 -13.30
CA ASN A 38 7.95 -15.79 -14.53
C ASN A 38 9.31 -16.48 -14.30
N GLY A 39 9.73 -16.64 -13.04
CA GLY A 39 10.98 -17.29 -12.65
C GLY A 39 12.26 -16.46 -12.88
N THR A 40 12.13 -15.18 -13.26
CA THR A 40 13.27 -14.27 -13.49
C THR A 40 13.87 -13.76 -12.17
N LEU A 41 13.05 -13.66 -11.12
CA LEU A 41 13.46 -13.29 -9.77
C LEU A 41 13.24 -14.46 -8.82
N ARG A 42 14.21 -14.76 -7.96
CA ARG A 42 14.02 -15.69 -6.83
C ARG A 42 14.01 -14.94 -5.52
N LEU A 43 13.29 -15.46 -4.53
CA LEU A 43 13.30 -14.90 -3.17
C LEU A 43 14.70 -14.85 -2.57
N THR A 44 15.57 -15.79 -2.93
CA THR A 44 16.97 -15.85 -2.48
C THR A 44 17.84 -14.72 -3.01
N ASP A 45 17.39 -14.02 -4.07
CA ASP A 45 18.14 -12.94 -4.70
C ASP A 45 17.86 -11.59 -4.02
N LEU A 46 16.87 -11.55 -3.12
CA LEU A 46 16.49 -10.35 -2.37
C LEU A 46 17.23 -10.31 -1.01
N PRO A 47 17.72 -9.14 -0.58
CA PRO A 47 18.31 -8.99 0.74
C PRO A 47 17.27 -9.28 1.84
N PRO A 48 17.68 -9.76 3.02
CA PRO A 48 16.76 -10.18 4.08
C PRO A 48 15.80 -9.06 4.52
N GLN A 49 16.24 -7.80 4.49
CA GLN A 49 15.41 -6.65 4.80
C GLN A 49 14.30 -6.41 3.75
N ALA A 50 14.56 -6.72 2.47
CA ALA A 50 13.56 -6.60 1.42
C ALA A 50 12.52 -7.72 1.53
N LEU A 51 12.95 -8.94 1.84
CA LEU A 51 12.04 -10.07 2.10
C LEU A 51 11.10 -9.80 3.27
N GLU A 52 11.62 -9.27 4.38
CA GLU A 52 10.81 -8.91 5.54
C GLU A 52 9.75 -7.86 5.19
N LYS A 53 10.16 -6.79 4.48
CA LYS A 53 9.25 -5.74 4.04
C LYS A 53 8.18 -6.26 3.08
N LEU A 54 8.56 -7.10 2.12
CA LEU A 54 7.64 -7.72 1.17
C LEU A 54 6.62 -8.61 1.88
N ASN A 55 7.08 -9.49 2.79
CA ASN A 55 6.21 -10.37 3.56
C ASN A 55 5.23 -9.58 4.43
N ARG A 56 5.72 -8.55 5.14
CA ARG A 56 4.86 -7.69 5.96
C ARG A 56 3.80 -7.00 5.12
N ARG A 57 4.16 -6.52 3.92
CA ARG A 57 3.21 -5.82 3.05
C ARG A 57 2.17 -6.77 2.46
N LYS A 58 2.59 -7.96 2.02
CA LYS A 58 1.67 -9.03 1.58
C LYS A 58 0.67 -9.41 2.66
N GLN A 59 1.11 -9.60 3.90
CA GLN A 59 0.23 -9.91 5.03
C GLN A 59 -0.79 -8.80 5.31
N VAL A 60 -0.38 -7.52 5.23
CA VAL A 60 -1.30 -6.39 5.41
C VAL A 60 -2.32 -6.33 4.27
N ARG A 61 -1.88 -6.55 3.02
CA ARG A 61 -2.77 -6.59 1.84
C ARG A 61 -3.77 -7.73 1.94
N GLU A 62 -3.33 -8.92 2.33
CA GLU A 62 -4.19 -10.09 2.54
C GLU A 62 -5.24 -9.83 3.62
N ARG A 63 -4.84 -9.26 4.77
CA ARG A 63 -5.78 -8.88 5.83
C ARG A 63 -6.80 -7.84 5.37
N LEU A 64 -6.37 -6.85 4.59
CA LEU A 64 -7.28 -5.83 4.06
C LEU A 64 -8.27 -6.44 3.05
N ARG A 65 -7.80 -7.32 2.16
CA ARG A 65 -8.66 -8.07 1.22
C ARG A 65 -9.66 -8.94 1.97
N ASN A 66 -9.21 -9.72 2.95
CA ASN A 66 -10.09 -10.54 3.77
C ASN A 66 -11.10 -9.70 4.55
N SER A 67 -10.71 -8.52 5.05
CA SER A 67 -11.64 -7.59 5.72
C SER A 67 -12.68 -6.98 4.77
N LEU A 68 -12.33 -6.78 3.49
CA LEU A 68 -13.25 -6.32 2.45
C LEU A 68 -14.19 -7.45 1.99
N ASP A 69 -13.67 -8.68 1.87
CA ASP A 69 -14.43 -9.88 1.51
C ASP A 69 -15.44 -10.31 2.60
N LEU A 70 -15.16 -9.94 3.85
CA LEU A 70 -16.07 -10.13 5.00
C LEU A 70 -17.21 -9.10 5.08
N LEU A 71 -17.23 -8.09 4.22
CA LEU A 71 -18.44 -7.31 3.98
C LEU A 71 -19.22 -8.09 2.92
N PRO A 72 -20.20 -8.93 3.30
CA PRO A 72 -21.08 -9.51 2.29
C PRO A 72 -21.68 -8.35 1.50
N ASP A 73 -21.57 -8.40 0.19
CA ASP A 73 -22.37 -7.58 -0.70
C ASP A 73 -23.83 -7.82 -0.28
N ASP A 74 -24.39 -6.89 0.50
CA ASP A 74 -25.82 -6.81 0.79
C ASP A 74 -26.51 -6.33 -0.48
N ASP A 75 -26.34 -7.10 -1.56
CA ASP A 75 -27.11 -7.09 -2.81
C ASP A 75 -28.48 -7.72 -2.51
N GLY A 76 -29.18 -7.10 -1.56
CA GLY A 76 -30.37 -7.63 -0.92
C GLY A 76 -31.37 -6.55 -0.51
N LEU A 77 -31.38 -5.40 -1.18
CA LEU A 77 -32.52 -4.47 -1.09
C LEU A 77 -33.48 -4.70 -2.26
N ILE A 78 -34.51 -5.46 -1.92
CA ILE A 78 -35.80 -5.68 -2.59
C ILE A 78 -36.42 -4.36 -3.08
#